data_AF-A0A7X1B146-F1
#
_entry.id   AF-A0A7X1B146-F1
#
_cell.length_a   1.000
_cell.length_b   1.000
_cell.length_c   1.000
_cell.angle_alpha   90.00
_cell.angle_beta   90.00
_cell.angle_gamma   90.00
#
_symmetry.space_group_name_H-M   'P 1'
#
loop_
_entity.id
_entity.type
_entity.pdbx_description
1 polymer ?
#
loop_
_entity_poly.entity_id
_entity_poly.type
_entity_poly.pdbx_seq_one_letter_code
_entity_poly.pdbx_strand_id
1 'polypeptide(L)'
;MLSLSLVSGCGNESSSESAAEQGLQALSIFDFEEAYDDLTTAVEGMSPSDPEWVELAYALGISAWHRSPSTPEFVQEASDLFEEVAITTEDEAVRNRCYLNLGRIAEVKDFADDPKNAEVAREYYLKVAEAVPGTDLGSRAILRLAQTYIDDLNQEGYQEAVNIVRSYFEEDPDAPYANVGWQFVGDIERFYLGDEEAALEAMQLAYAKGFAVESKEDVYIWQMSQLATHLGLTEDAVTYYTTIVTKYPRSRYRWIAREELIKLAEQNPELEIEIPELTAYGEV
;
A
#
# COMPACT_ATOMS: atom_id res chain seq x y z
N MET A 1 -0.62 50.00 -55.82
CA MET A 1 -0.99 50.53 -54.50
C MET A 1 -0.60 49.45 -53.50
N LEU A 2 0.49 49.62 -52.74
CA LEU A 2 0.49 50.26 -51.39
C LEU A 2 -0.56 49.58 -50.49
N SER A 3 -0.26 48.98 -49.34
CA SER A 3 0.94 49.03 -48.51
C SER A 3 0.81 48.10 -47.29
N LEU A 4 1.95 47.84 -46.65
CA LEU A 4 2.16 47.67 -45.20
C LEU A 4 1.63 46.40 -44.49
N SER A 5 2.59 45.52 -44.25
CA SER A 5 2.98 44.89 -42.97
C SER A 5 2.09 45.11 -41.74
N LEU A 6 1.68 44.00 -41.13
CA LEU A 6 1.73 43.83 -39.68
C LEU A 6 2.36 42.46 -39.40
N VAL A 7 3.63 42.52 -38.99
CA VAL A 7 4.34 41.45 -38.31
C VAL A 7 3.67 41.32 -36.94
N SER A 8 2.77 40.35 -36.78
CA SER A 8 2.38 39.90 -35.44
C SER A 8 3.59 39.16 -34.88
N GLY A 9 4.34 39.86 -34.03
CA GLY A 9 5.44 39.28 -33.29
C GLY A 9 4.92 38.08 -32.50
N CYS A 10 5.57 36.93 -32.67
CA CYS A 10 5.58 35.89 -31.66
C CYS A 10 6.27 36.48 -30.42
N GLY A 11 5.52 37.26 -29.64
CA GLY A 11 5.91 37.55 -28.28
C GLY A 11 5.84 36.22 -27.56
N ASN A 12 6.99 35.63 -27.27
CA ASN A 12 7.12 34.71 -26.16
C ASN A 12 6.70 35.51 -24.92
N GLU A 13 5.41 35.55 -24.62
CA GLU A 13 4.95 35.59 -23.24
C GLU A 13 5.41 34.25 -22.66
N SER A 14 6.70 34.17 -22.32
CA SER A 14 7.16 33.23 -21.32
C SER A 14 6.44 33.67 -20.05
N SER A 15 5.23 33.15 -19.83
CA SER A 15 4.63 33.16 -18.50
C SER A 15 5.68 32.54 -17.61
N SER A 16 6.35 33.36 -16.80
CA SER A 16 7.17 32.84 -15.73
C SER A 16 6.18 32.11 -14.83
N GLU A 17 6.12 30.79 -14.96
CA GLU A 17 5.36 29.94 -14.04
C GLU A 17 5.79 30.31 -12.63
N SER A 18 4.84 30.39 -11.71
CA SER A 18 5.17 30.72 -10.32
C SER A 18 6.03 29.61 -9.71
N ALA A 19 6.85 29.91 -8.70
CA ALA A 19 7.63 28.89 -7.99
C ALA A 19 6.72 27.79 -7.40
N ALA A 20 5.50 28.15 -6.98
CA ALA A 20 4.50 27.19 -6.52
C ALA A 20 4.14 26.15 -7.61
N GLU A 21 3.84 26.61 -8.82
CA GLU A 21 3.48 25.73 -9.94
C GLU A 21 4.66 24.83 -10.35
N GLN A 22 5.86 25.39 -10.44
CA GLN A 22 7.08 24.64 -10.79
C GLN A 22 7.38 23.57 -9.73
N GLY A 23 7.32 23.92 -8.45
CA GLY A 23 7.56 22.98 -7.36
C GLY A 23 6.52 21.85 -7.28
N LEU A 24 5.24 22.15 -7.47
CA LEU A 24 4.18 21.12 -7.54
C LEU A 24 4.34 20.22 -8.76
N GLN A 25 4.77 20.77 -9.91
CA GLN A 25 5.05 20.00 -11.10
C GLN A 25 6.25 19.06 -10.89
N ALA A 26 7.36 19.56 -10.33
CA ALA A 26 8.53 18.76 -9.99
C ALA A 26 8.16 17.61 -9.03
N LEU A 27 7.37 17.89 -8.01
CA LEU A 27 6.88 16.88 -7.07
C LEU A 27 6.07 15.78 -7.78
N SER A 28 5.24 16.14 -8.78
CA SER A 28 4.40 15.18 -9.51
C SER A 28 5.20 14.16 -10.34
N ILE A 29 6.43 14.48 -10.70
CA ILE A 29 7.36 13.59 -11.41
C ILE A 29 8.46 13.02 -10.49
N PHE A 30 8.30 13.21 -9.17
CA PHE A 30 9.22 12.76 -8.12
C PHE A 30 10.61 13.40 -8.16
N ASP A 31 10.73 14.63 -8.70
CA ASP A 31 11.95 15.44 -8.55
C ASP A 31 11.89 16.22 -7.23
N PHE A 32 12.20 15.52 -6.13
CA PHE A 32 12.09 16.07 -4.78
C PHE A 32 13.10 17.18 -4.48
N GLU A 33 14.21 17.25 -5.23
CA GLU A 33 15.22 18.30 -5.03
C GLU A 33 14.74 19.63 -5.63
N GLU A 34 14.32 19.62 -6.90
CA GLU A 34 13.74 20.81 -7.55
C GLU A 34 12.45 21.24 -6.84
N ALA A 35 11.58 20.28 -6.50
CA ALA A 35 10.35 20.56 -5.77
C ALA A 35 10.61 21.26 -4.43
N TYR A 36 11.60 20.80 -3.66
CA TYR A 36 11.95 21.42 -2.39
C TYR A 36 12.37 22.88 -2.59
N ASP A 37 13.35 23.13 -3.48
CA ASP A 37 13.92 24.47 -3.66
C ASP A 37 12.85 25.49 -4.14
N ASP A 38 11.97 25.08 -5.07
CA ASP A 38 10.89 25.92 -5.58
C ASP A 38 9.77 26.12 -4.55
N LEU A 39 9.36 25.08 -3.82
CA LEU A 39 8.32 25.18 -2.79
C LEU A 39 8.80 26.00 -1.58
N THR A 40 10.07 25.92 -1.19
CA THR A 40 10.66 26.80 -0.17
C THR A 40 10.52 28.27 -0.58
N THR A 41 10.81 28.57 -1.85
CA THR A 41 10.66 29.93 -2.40
C THR A 41 9.18 30.35 -2.40
N ALA A 42 8.28 29.43 -2.75
CA ALA A 42 6.85 29.70 -2.84
C ALA A 42 6.22 30.04 -1.48
N VAL A 43 6.62 29.35 -0.40
CA VAL A 43 6.06 29.58 0.94
C VAL A 43 6.70 30.77 1.67
N GLU A 44 7.79 31.34 1.14
CA GLU A 44 8.51 32.44 1.79
C GLU A 44 7.62 33.68 1.97
N GLY A 45 7.39 34.07 3.22
CA GLY A 45 6.60 35.25 3.58
C GLY A 45 5.08 35.05 3.56
N MET A 46 4.59 33.85 3.26
CA MET A 46 3.18 33.48 3.43
C MET A 46 2.83 33.29 4.91
N SER A 47 1.56 33.47 5.27
CA SER A 47 1.06 33.20 6.62
C SER A 47 0.60 31.75 6.73
N PRO A 48 0.88 31.03 7.84
CA PRO A 48 0.32 29.69 8.08
C PRO A 48 -1.21 29.63 8.13
N SER A 49 -1.88 30.79 8.26
CA SER A 49 -3.33 30.91 8.17
C SER A 49 -3.87 30.92 6.73
N ASP A 50 -2.99 31.08 5.74
CA ASP A 50 -3.40 31.17 4.33
C ASP A 50 -3.68 29.75 3.79
N PRO A 51 -4.85 29.48 3.18
CA PRO A 51 -5.16 28.14 2.68
C PRO A 51 -4.16 27.61 1.64
N GLU A 52 -3.58 28.50 0.84
CA GLU A 52 -2.54 28.15 -0.14
C GLU A 52 -1.24 27.73 0.55
N TRP A 53 -0.90 28.33 1.69
CA TRP A 53 0.27 27.93 2.48
C TRP A 53 0.13 26.50 2.97
N VAL A 54 -1.07 26.10 3.42
CA VAL A 54 -1.34 24.73 3.91
C VAL A 54 -1.01 23.68 2.84
N GLU A 55 -1.42 23.92 1.59
CA GLU A 55 -1.14 23.00 0.48
C GLU A 55 0.36 22.96 0.13
N LEU A 56 0.99 24.13 -0.01
CA LEU A 56 2.40 24.23 -0.38
C LEU A 56 3.33 23.75 0.73
N ALA A 57 3.03 24.00 1.99
CA ALA A 57 3.78 23.51 3.15
C ALA A 57 3.67 21.99 3.29
N TYR A 58 2.49 21.41 3.03
CA TYR A 58 2.36 19.95 2.96
C TYR A 58 3.23 19.36 1.85
N ALA A 59 3.20 19.94 0.64
CA ALA A 59 4.03 19.52 -0.48
C ALA A 59 5.53 19.68 -0.21
N LEU A 60 5.91 20.77 0.48
CA LEU A 60 7.28 21.02 0.91
C LEU A 60 7.74 19.96 1.91
N GLY A 61 6.90 19.60 2.89
CA GLY A 61 7.20 18.53 3.85
C GLY A 61 7.45 17.17 3.17
N ILE A 62 6.65 16.83 2.15
CA ILE A 62 6.88 15.61 1.34
C ILE A 62 8.22 15.69 0.60
N SER A 63 8.53 16.83 0.00
CA SER A 63 9.76 17.04 -0.77
C SER A 63 11.00 17.00 0.12
N ALA A 64 10.94 17.62 1.31
CA ALA A 64 11.99 17.59 2.31
C ALA A 64 12.28 16.14 2.74
N TRP A 65 11.25 15.39 3.14
CA TRP A 65 11.41 14.02 3.64
C TRP A 65 12.02 13.08 2.59
N HIS A 66 11.65 13.22 1.32
CA HIS A 66 12.13 12.35 0.24
C HIS A 66 13.35 12.89 -0.54
N ARG A 67 13.96 13.99 -0.08
CA ARG A 67 15.18 14.51 -0.69
C ARG A 67 16.33 13.51 -0.55
N SER A 68 17.20 13.44 -1.56
CA SER A 68 18.34 12.53 -1.59
C SER A 68 19.68 13.29 -1.68
N PRO A 69 20.65 13.05 -0.78
CA PRO A 69 20.57 12.13 0.36
C PRO A 69 19.63 12.65 1.45
N SER A 70 18.92 11.75 2.12
CA SER A 70 18.13 12.10 3.31
C SER A 70 19.08 12.45 4.47
N THR A 71 18.73 13.49 5.23
CA THR A 71 19.50 13.97 6.37
C THR A 71 18.59 14.20 7.58
N PRO A 72 19.13 14.22 8.81
CA PRO A 72 18.34 14.53 10.02
C PRO A 72 17.60 15.86 9.92
N GLU A 73 18.22 16.88 9.30
CA GLU A 73 17.64 18.21 9.14
C GLU A 73 16.38 18.18 8.26
N PHE A 74 16.42 17.48 7.12
CA PHE A 74 15.27 17.39 6.23
C PHE A 74 14.13 16.56 6.82
N VAL A 75 14.44 15.49 7.57
CA VAL A 75 13.42 14.69 8.28
C VAL A 75 12.75 15.50 9.39
N GLN A 76 13.52 16.27 10.15
CA GLN A 76 12.99 17.16 11.18
C GLN A 76 12.12 18.27 10.56
N GLU A 77 12.60 18.92 9.49
CA GLU A 77 11.84 19.95 8.78
C GLU A 77 10.50 19.41 8.25
N ALA A 78 10.51 18.20 7.66
CA ALA A 78 9.28 17.56 7.20
C ALA A 78 8.29 17.31 8.36
N SER A 79 8.80 16.84 9.50
CA SER A 79 7.99 16.62 10.70
C SER A 79 7.37 17.92 11.21
N ASP A 80 8.18 18.98 11.34
CA ASP A 80 7.73 20.29 11.81
C ASP A 80 6.64 20.87 10.88
N LEU A 81 6.85 20.77 9.55
CA LEU A 81 5.87 21.19 8.56
C LEU A 81 4.56 20.40 8.64
N PHE A 82 4.62 19.08 8.77
CA PHE A 82 3.40 18.26 8.91
C PHE A 82 2.65 18.54 10.21
N GLU A 83 3.36 18.77 11.31
CA GLU A 83 2.73 19.16 12.58
C GLU A 83 2.06 20.53 12.48
N GLU A 84 2.75 21.53 11.90
CA GLU A 84 2.20 22.87 11.73
C GLU A 84 0.96 22.83 10.82
N VAL A 85 1.06 22.18 9.66
CA VAL A 85 -0.08 21.99 8.75
C VAL A 85 -1.25 21.28 9.44
N ALA A 86 -0.99 20.22 10.23
CA ALA A 86 -2.05 19.51 10.93
C ALA A 86 -2.78 20.38 11.98
N ILE A 87 -2.06 21.32 12.60
CA ILE A 87 -2.61 22.24 13.60
C ILE A 87 -3.38 23.39 12.93
N THR A 88 -2.88 23.93 11.82
CA THR A 88 -3.44 25.13 11.19
C THR A 88 -4.61 24.84 10.24
N THR A 89 -4.61 23.66 9.59
CA THR A 89 -5.64 23.34 8.60
C THR A 89 -7.02 23.07 9.22
N GLU A 90 -8.06 23.61 8.60
CA GLU A 90 -9.46 23.26 8.89
C GLU A 90 -9.90 21.98 8.15
N ASP A 91 -9.15 21.54 7.12
CA ASP A 91 -9.45 20.35 6.33
C ASP A 91 -8.98 19.08 7.04
N GLU A 92 -9.93 18.27 7.51
CA GLU A 92 -9.67 17.01 8.21
C GLU A 92 -8.90 16.00 7.34
N ALA A 93 -9.11 15.99 6.02
CA ALA A 93 -8.41 15.07 5.13
C ALA A 93 -6.92 15.43 5.04
N VAL A 94 -6.59 16.72 4.93
CA VAL A 94 -5.19 17.19 4.95
C VAL A 94 -4.55 16.90 6.31
N ARG A 95 -5.26 17.20 7.40
CA ARG A 95 -4.80 16.94 8.76
C ARG A 95 -4.45 15.47 8.97
N ASN A 96 -5.33 14.56 8.56
CA ASN A 96 -5.12 13.12 8.73
C ASN A 96 -4.01 12.57 7.82
N ARG A 97 -3.78 13.16 6.64
CA ARG A 97 -2.61 12.83 5.81
C ARG A 97 -1.31 13.23 6.50
N CYS A 98 -1.26 14.40 7.15
CA CYS A 98 -0.11 14.82 7.94
C CYS A 98 0.19 13.83 9.06
N TYR A 99 -0.83 13.43 9.84
CA TYR A 99 -0.64 12.41 10.88
C TYR A 99 -0.18 11.07 10.31
N LEU A 100 -0.69 10.64 9.15
CA LEU A 100 -0.21 9.41 8.51
C LEU A 100 1.28 9.51 8.12
N ASN A 101 1.74 10.66 7.63
CA ASN A 101 3.15 10.87 7.29
C ASN A 101 4.03 10.98 8.54
N LEU A 102 3.58 11.66 9.59
CA LEU A 102 4.29 11.73 10.88
C LEU A 102 4.47 10.34 11.50
N GLY A 103 3.43 9.51 11.46
CA GLY A 103 3.53 8.11 11.88
C GLY A 103 4.55 7.34 11.06
N ARG A 104 4.69 7.64 9.76
CA ARG A 104 5.65 6.98 8.88
C ARG A 104 7.09 7.42 9.12
N ILE A 105 7.32 8.70 9.35
CA ILE A 105 8.63 9.22 9.75
C ILE A 105 9.07 8.53 11.05
N ALA A 106 8.19 8.41 12.04
CA ALA A 106 8.51 7.73 13.30
C ALA A 106 8.77 6.22 13.14
N GLU A 107 8.18 5.56 12.14
CA GLU A 107 8.31 4.12 11.91
C GLU A 107 9.60 3.73 11.15
N VAL A 108 10.06 4.58 10.23
CA VAL A 108 11.13 4.26 9.27
C VAL A 108 12.46 4.78 9.77
N LYS A 109 13.53 4.15 9.27
CA LYS A 109 14.89 4.65 9.40
C LYS A 109 15.29 5.30 8.09
N ASP A 110 15.28 6.62 8.01
CA ASP A 110 15.56 7.37 6.78
C ASP A 110 17.06 7.61 6.55
N PHE A 111 17.88 7.59 7.63
CA PHE A 111 19.34 7.72 7.57
C PHE A 111 20.06 6.77 8.54
N ALA A 112 21.40 6.68 8.46
CA ALA A 112 22.20 5.63 9.11
C ALA A 112 22.06 5.54 10.65
N ASP A 113 21.63 6.60 11.33
CA ASP A 113 21.46 6.68 12.79
C ASP A 113 20.05 7.12 13.21
N ASP A 114 19.09 7.10 12.29
CA ASP A 114 17.72 7.55 12.56
C ASP A 114 17.00 6.58 13.53
N PRO A 115 16.55 7.06 14.71
CA PRO A 115 15.90 6.20 15.68
C PRO A 115 14.45 5.93 15.29
N LYS A 116 14.11 4.65 15.12
CA LYS A 116 12.70 4.24 15.05
C LYS A 116 12.00 4.51 16.39
N ASN A 117 10.78 5.05 16.34
CA ASN A 117 9.88 5.20 17.47
C ASN A 117 8.49 4.61 17.15
N ALA A 118 8.39 3.29 17.30
CA ALA A 118 7.16 2.56 17.00
C ALA A 118 5.96 3.02 17.86
N GLU A 119 6.19 3.44 19.11
CA GLU A 119 5.11 3.93 19.99
C GLU A 119 4.48 5.21 19.42
N VAL A 120 5.30 6.19 19.04
CA VAL A 120 4.81 7.42 18.39
C VAL A 120 4.14 7.13 17.05
N ALA A 121 4.70 6.21 16.26
CA ALA A 121 4.06 5.79 15.01
C ALA A 121 2.65 5.22 15.24
N ARG A 122 2.50 4.34 16.24
CA ARG A 122 1.21 3.74 16.63
C ARG A 122 0.20 4.80 17.04
N GLU A 123 0.61 5.80 17.84
CA GLU A 123 -0.27 6.90 18.25
C GLU A 123 -0.85 7.67 17.05
N TYR A 124 0.00 8.04 16.09
CA TYR A 124 -0.46 8.75 14.89
C TYR A 124 -1.36 7.87 14.01
N TYR A 125 -1.01 6.60 13.80
CA TYR A 125 -1.82 5.69 12.99
C TYR A 125 -3.18 5.42 13.62
N LEU A 126 -3.23 5.22 14.94
CA LEU A 126 -4.50 5.07 15.67
C LEU A 126 -5.37 6.33 15.52
N LYS A 127 -4.78 7.51 15.69
CA LYS A 127 -5.49 8.79 15.52
C LYS A 127 -6.13 8.93 14.13
N VAL A 128 -5.45 8.51 13.07
CA VAL A 128 -6.00 8.53 11.70
C VAL A 128 -7.11 7.50 11.52
N ALA A 129 -6.90 6.27 11.98
CA ALA A 129 -7.87 5.19 11.86
C ALA A 129 -9.20 5.51 12.56
N GLU A 130 -9.13 6.12 13.75
CA GLU A 130 -10.31 6.53 14.53
C GLU A 130 -11.02 7.75 13.92
N ALA A 131 -10.28 8.68 13.29
CA ALA A 131 -10.86 9.89 12.72
C ALA A 131 -11.60 9.65 11.41
N VAL A 132 -11.13 8.73 10.57
CA VAL A 132 -11.69 8.46 9.23
C VAL A 132 -11.84 6.96 8.93
N PRO A 133 -12.59 6.21 9.76
CA PRO A 133 -12.81 4.77 9.55
C PRO A 133 -13.52 4.50 8.22
N GLY A 134 -13.25 3.35 7.60
CA GLY A 134 -13.85 2.92 6.33
C GLY A 134 -13.34 3.68 5.08
N THR A 135 -12.41 4.64 5.25
CA THR A 135 -11.79 5.34 4.12
C THR A 135 -10.47 4.68 3.69
N ASP A 136 -9.98 5.03 2.49
CA ASP A 136 -8.64 4.61 2.01
C ASP A 136 -7.55 4.92 3.04
N LEU A 137 -7.62 6.13 3.63
CA LEU A 137 -6.65 6.62 4.59
C LEU A 137 -6.74 5.87 5.93
N GLY A 138 -7.96 5.62 6.41
CA GLY A 138 -8.20 4.83 7.64
C GLY A 138 -7.68 3.41 7.51
N SER A 139 -8.01 2.72 6.41
CA SER A 139 -7.51 1.36 6.15
C SER A 139 -6.00 1.30 6.02
N ARG A 140 -5.37 2.28 5.36
CA ARG A 140 -3.90 2.38 5.31
C ARG A 140 -3.28 2.60 6.67
N ALA A 141 -3.91 3.41 7.53
CA ALA A 141 -3.45 3.64 8.90
C ALA A 141 -3.54 2.34 9.73
N ILE A 142 -4.61 1.56 9.60
CA ILE A 142 -4.76 0.25 10.26
C ILE A 142 -3.67 -0.74 9.83
N LEU A 143 -3.43 -0.87 8.53
CA LEU A 143 -2.39 -1.78 8.03
C LEU A 143 -0.99 -1.37 8.52
N ARG A 144 -0.71 -0.06 8.58
CA ARG A 144 0.56 0.45 9.11
C ARG A 144 0.68 0.30 10.61
N LEU A 145 -0.41 0.53 11.35
CA LEU A 145 -0.48 0.27 12.78
C LEU A 145 -0.11 -1.19 13.07
N ALA A 146 -0.74 -2.14 12.38
CA ALA A 146 -0.43 -3.56 12.51
C ALA A 146 1.02 -3.88 12.13
N GLN A 147 1.55 -3.30 11.05
CA GLN A 147 2.94 -3.48 10.65
C GLN A 147 3.93 -3.07 11.76
N THR A 148 3.65 -2.01 12.53
CA THR A 148 4.53 -1.61 13.63
C THR A 148 4.67 -2.66 14.72
N TYR A 149 3.70 -3.57 14.90
CA TYR A 149 3.79 -4.68 15.84
C TYR A 149 4.57 -5.88 15.28
N ILE A 150 4.59 -6.05 13.97
CA ILE A 150 5.39 -7.08 13.30
C ILE A 150 6.89 -6.78 13.41
N ASP A 151 7.25 -5.49 13.34
CA ASP A 151 8.64 -5.03 13.44
C ASP A 151 9.30 -5.41 14.78
N ASP A 152 8.53 -5.74 15.82
CA ASP A 152 9.04 -6.25 17.10
C ASP A 152 9.49 -7.73 17.03
N LEU A 153 9.22 -8.41 15.91
CA LEU A 153 9.65 -9.77 15.56
C LEU A 153 9.41 -10.83 16.65
N ASN A 154 8.26 -10.76 17.30
CA ASN A 154 7.87 -11.69 18.35
C ASN A 154 6.39 -12.09 18.22
N GLN A 155 6.05 -13.21 18.87
CA GLN A 155 4.73 -13.83 18.77
C GLN A 155 3.59 -12.92 19.25
N GLU A 156 3.80 -12.12 20.30
CA GLU A 156 2.79 -11.19 20.81
C GLU A 156 2.49 -10.09 19.79
N GLY A 157 3.53 -9.51 19.19
CA GLY A 157 3.38 -8.51 18.12
C GLY A 157 2.67 -9.06 16.88
N TYR A 158 2.96 -10.30 16.49
CA TYR A 158 2.25 -10.95 15.38
C TYR A 158 0.76 -11.17 15.69
N GLN A 159 0.44 -11.63 16.90
CA GLN A 159 -0.95 -11.82 17.33
C GLN A 159 -1.70 -10.48 17.37
N GLU A 160 -1.07 -9.43 17.88
CA GLU A 160 -1.67 -8.10 17.94
C GLU A 160 -1.91 -7.52 16.55
N ALA A 161 -0.95 -7.67 15.63
CA ALA A 161 -1.11 -7.27 14.23
C ALA A 161 -2.31 -7.97 13.57
N VAL A 162 -2.45 -9.29 13.78
CA VAL A 162 -3.61 -10.06 13.30
C VAL A 162 -4.90 -9.53 13.91
N ASN A 163 -4.96 -9.33 15.23
CA ASN A 163 -6.16 -8.88 15.93
C ASN A 163 -6.62 -7.50 15.42
N ILE A 164 -5.70 -6.56 15.23
CA ILE A 164 -5.98 -5.22 14.71
C ILE A 164 -6.61 -5.31 13.31
N VAL A 165 -5.99 -6.06 12.40
CA VAL A 165 -6.45 -6.16 11.01
C VAL A 165 -7.76 -6.94 10.89
N ARG A 166 -7.88 -8.07 11.58
CA ARG A 166 -9.12 -8.87 11.61
C ARG A 166 -10.28 -8.05 12.14
N SER A 167 -10.14 -7.44 13.32
CA SER A 167 -11.21 -6.67 13.96
C SER A 167 -11.75 -5.57 13.04
N TYR A 168 -10.85 -4.84 12.36
CA TYR A 168 -11.26 -3.76 11.45
C TYR A 168 -11.99 -4.26 10.20
N PHE A 169 -11.47 -5.29 9.52
CA PHE A 169 -12.07 -5.80 8.27
C PHE A 169 -13.21 -6.80 8.48
N GLU A 170 -13.42 -7.31 9.69
CA GLU A 170 -14.65 -8.03 10.05
C GLU A 170 -15.81 -7.06 10.32
N GLU A 171 -15.53 -5.92 10.94
CA GLU A 171 -16.53 -4.87 11.18
C GLU A 171 -16.99 -4.21 9.86
N ASP A 172 -16.05 -3.94 8.95
CA ASP A 172 -16.34 -3.44 7.60
C ASP A 172 -15.61 -4.28 6.53
N PRO A 173 -16.22 -5.39 6.07
CA PRO A 173 -15.63 -6.24 5.04
C PRO A 173 -15.38 -5.53 3.72
N ASP A 174 -16.11 -4.46 3.40
CA ASP A 174 -15.99 -3.75 2.13
C ASP A 174 -15.10 -2.50 2.22
N ALA A 175 -14.45 -2.28 3.37
CA ALA A 175 -13.48 -1.22 3.55
C ALA A 175 -12.36 -1.30 2.49
N PRO A 176 -11.81 -0.16 2.05
CA PRO A 176 -10.67 -0.14 1.13
C PRO A 176 -9.52 -1.02 1.66
N TYR A 177 -8.84 -1.73 0.75
CA TYR A 177 -7.75 -2.66 1.08
C TYR A 177 -8.11 -3.87 1.94
N ALA A 178 -9.39 -4.22 2.11
CA ALA A 178 -9.77 -5.45 2.81
C ALA A 178 -9.07 -6.69 2.24
N ASN A 179 -8.90 -6.77 0.91
CA ASN A 179 -8.13 -7.84 0.28
C ASN A 179 -6.66 -7.86 0.74
N VAL A 180 -5.98 -6.71 0.80
CA VAL A 180 -4.61 -6.60 1.34
C VAL A 180 -4.56 -7.04 2.80
N GLY A 181 -5.50 -6.58 3.63
CA GLY A 181 -5.56 -6.93 5.05
C GLY A 181 -5.72 -8.43 5.27
N TRP A 182 -6.61 -9.07 4.53
CA TRP A 182 -6.80 -10.51 4.61
C TRP A 182 -5.59 -11.32 4.10
N GLN A 183 -4.90 -10.84 3.05
CA GLN A 183 -3.62 -11.45 2.64
C GLN A 183 -2.55 -11.30 3.72
N PHE A 184 -2.45 -10.13 4.32
CA PHE A 184 -1.51 -9.83 5.39
C PHE A 184 -1.72 -10.74 6.61
N VAL A 185 -2.98 -10.91 7.05
CA VAL A 185 -3.33 -11.87 8.12
C VAL A 185 -2.95 -13.29 7.72
N GLY A 186 -3.30 -13.73 6.51
CA GLY A 186 -2.98 -15.08 6.03
C GLY A 186 -1.48 -15.38 6.02
N ASP A 187 -0.66 -14.41 5.59
CA ASP A 187 0.79 -14.55 5.61
C ASP A 187 1.33 -14.63 7.05
N ILE A 188 0.79 -13.84 7.99
CA ILE A 188 1.25 -13.86 9.38
C ILE A 188 0.90 -15.17 10.08
N GLU A 189 -0.36 -15.57 9.98
CA GLU A 189 -0.86 -16.81 10.58
C GLU A 189 -0.05 -18.01 10.09
N ARG A 190 0.24 -18.06 8.78
CA ARG A 190 1.02 -19.14 8.19
C ARG A 190 2.49 -19.14 8.63
N PHE A 191 3.20 -18.03 8.40
CA PHE A 191 4.66 -18.03 8.45
C PHE A 191 5.23 -17.76 9.83
N TYR A 192 4.49 -17.04 10.68
CA TYR A 192 4.97 -16.62 11.99
C TYR A 192 4.24 -17.29 13.15
N LEU A 193 2.93 -17.52 13.03
CA LEU A 193 2.13 -18.16 14.09
C LEU A 193 1.98 -19.68 13.89
N GLY A 194 2.12 -20.15 12.64
CA GLY A 194 2.00 -21.57 12.30
C GLY A 194 0.56 -22.10 12.33
N ASP A 195 -0.44 -21.22 12.29
CA ASP A 195 -1.86 -21.58 12.24
C ASP A 195 -2.30 -21.69 10.76
N GLU A 196 -2.18 -22.90 10.21
CA GLU A 196 -2.53 -23.15 8.80
C GLU A 196 -4.04 -22.98 8.51
N GLU A 197 -4.90 -23.24 9.49
CA GLU A 197 -6.36 -23.13 9.35
C GLU A 197 -6.77 -21.66 9.28
N ALA A 198 -6.32 -20.84 10.25
CA ALA A 198 -6.56 -19.40 10.24
C ALA A 198 -5.93 -18.73 9.01
N ALA A 199 -4.75 -19.19 8.59
CA ALA A 199 -4.11 -18.69 7.37
C ALA A 199 -4.94 -18.94 6.11
N LEU A 200 -5.46 -20.17 5.95
CA LEU A 200 -6.29 -20.50 4.79
C LEU A 200 -7.60 -19.70 4.79
N GLU A 201 -8.26 -19.58 5.93
CA GLU A 201 -9.49 -18.78 6.09
C GLU A 201 -9.26 -17.32 5.65
N ALA A 202 -8.19 -16.68 6.14
CA ALA A 202 -7.85 -15.31 5.77
C ALA A 202 -7.52 -15.21 4.26
N MET A 203 -6.75 -16.15 3.70
CA MET A 203 -6.47 -16.15 2.26
C MET A 203 -7.72 -16.36 1.41
N GLN A 204 -8.72 -17.11 1.89
CA GLN A 204 -10.01 -17.28 1.22
C GLN A 204 -10.82 -15.98 1.19
N LEU A 205 -10.83 -15.23 2.29
CA LEU A 205 -11.46 -13.90 2.35
C LEU A 205 -10.79 -12.92 1.37
N ALA A 206 -9.45 -12.95 1.28
CA ALA A 206 -8.72 -12.17 0.29
C ALA A 206 -9.05 -12.59 -1.15
N TYR A 207 -9.05 -13.89 -1.44
CA TYR A 207 -9.35 -14.43 -2.76
C TYR A 207 -10.75 -14.04 -3.24
N ALA A 208 -11.75 -14.07 -2.35
CA ALA A 208 -13.13 -13.66 -2.67
C ALA A 208 -13.24 -12.19 -3.11
N LYS A 209 -12.30 -11.34 -2.70
CA LYS A 209 -12.23 -9.91 -3.05
C LYS A 209 -11.25 -9.62 -4.20
N GLY A 210 -10.52 -10.63 -4.67
CA GLY A 210 -9.40 -10.48 -5.59
C GLY A 210 -8.14 -10.02 -4.85
N PHE A 211 -7.01 -10.68 -5.10
CA PHE A 211 -5.74 -10.34 -4.45
C PHE A 211 -5.22 -8.96 -4.86
N ALA A 212 -4.44 -8.33 -3.97
CA ALA A 212 -3.93 -6.98 -4.19
C ALA A 212 -2.95 -6.85 -5.37
N VAL A 213 -2.21 -7.92 -5.65
CA VAL A 213 -1.24 -7.98 -6.75
C VAL A 213 -1.66 -9.07 -7.72
N GLU A 214 -2.46 -8.70 -8.71
CA GLU A 214 -3.01 -9.63 -9.73
C GLU A 214 -1.93 -10.47 -10.41
N SER A 215 -0.76 -9.88 -10.69
CA SER A 215 0.38 -10.58 -11.30
C SER A 215 0.98 -11.71 -10.46
N LYS A 216 0.60 -11.83 -9.19
CA LYS A 216 1.02 -12.87 -8.25
C LYS A 216 -0.13 -13.77 -7.79
N GLU A 217 -1.32 -13.62 -8.36
CA GLU A 217 -2.50 -14.38 -7.94
C GLU A 217 -2.27 -15.90 -8.02
N ASP A 218 -1.56 -16.39 -9.04
CA ASP A 218 -1.21 -17.81 -9.16
C ASP A 218 -0.33 -18.32 -8.00
N VAL A 219 0.54 -17.47 -7.45
CA VAL A 219 1.36 -17.78 -6.27
C VAL A 219 0.48 -17.96 -5.03
N TYR A 220 -0.49 -17.06 -4.83
CA TYR A 220 -1.38 -17.12 -3.68
C TYR A 220 -2.36 -18.29 -3.77
N ILE A 221 -2.93 -18.57 -4.95
CA ILE A 221 -3.79 -19.75 -5.15
C ILE A 221 -2.98 -21.04 -4.93
N TRP A 222 -1.71 -21.08 -5.36
CA TRP A 222 -0.82 -22.20 -5.04
C TRP A 222 -0.58 -22.36 -3.54
N GLN A 223 -0.41 -21.25 -2.82
CA GLN A 223 -0.25 -21.28 -1.38
C GLN A 223 -1.51 -21.82 -0.67
N MET A 224 -2.69 -21.41 -1.12
CA MET A 224 -3.98 -21.91 -0.61
C MET A 224 -4.18 -23.39 -0.91
N SER A 225 -3.85 -23.86 -2.12
CA SER A 225 -3.99 -25.28 -2.48
C SER A 225 -3.11 -26.18 -1.62
N GLN A 226 -1.90 -25.74 -1.29
CA GLN A 226 -0.98 -26.45 -0.39
C GLN A 226 -1.52 -26.49 1.05
N LEU A 227 -2.02 -25.36 1.58
CA LEU A 227 -2.65 -25.31 2.90
C LEU A 227 -3.86 -26.24 2.98
N ALA A 228 -4.77 -26.15 2.01
CA ALA A 228 -5.95 -27.01 1.94
C ALA A 228 -5.58 -28.51 1.87
N THR A 229 -4.51 -28.84 1.13
CA THR A 229 -4.01 -30.23 1.07
C THR A 229 -3.50 -30.71 2.43
N HIS A 230 -2.70 -29.89 3.14
CA HIS A 230 -2.19 -30.25 4.47
C HIS A 230 -3.30 -30.42 5.51
N LEU A 231 -4.33 -29.58 5.45
CA LEU A 231 -5.48 -29.62 6.35
C LEU A 231 -6.47 -30.74 6.02
N GLY A 232 -6.27 -31.48 4.92
CA GLY A 232 -7.18 -32.53 4.46
C GLY A 232 -8.49 -32.00 3.87
N LEU A 233 -8.52 -30.72 3.47
CA LEU A 233 -9.66 -30.07 2.80
C LEU A 233 -9.60 -30.36 1.30
N THR A 234 -9.85 -31.61 0.93
CA THR A 234 -9.65 -32.12 -0.44
C THR A 234 -10.40 -31.34 -1.51
N GLU A 235 -11.66 -30.96 -1.27
CA GLU A 235 -12.48 -30.22 -2.25
C GLU A 235 -11.91 -28.82 -2.54
N ASP A 236 -11.45 -28.11 -1.50
CA ASP A 236 -10.81 -26.80 -1.64
C ASP A 236 -9.47 -26.93 -2.38
N ALA A 237 -8.66 -27.93 -2.03
CA ALA A 237 -7.41 -28.21 -2.72
C ALA A 237 -7.62 -28.46 -4.21
N VAL A 238 -8.61 -29.30 -4.57
CA VAL A 238 -9.00 -29.57 -5.96
C VAL A 238 -9.43 -28.29 -6.67
N THR A 239 -10.24 -27.47 -6.02
CA THR A 239 -10.71 -26.19 -6.58
C THR A 239 -9.54 -25.26 -6.92
N TYR A 240 -8.60 -25.09 -6.00
CA TYR A 240 -7.47 -24.19 -6.20
C TYR A 240 -6.46 -24.72 -7.22
N TYR A 241 -6.10 -26.02 -7.17
CA TYR A 241 -5.22 -26.58 -8.20
C TYR A 241 -5.85 -26.50 -9.59
N THR A 242 -7.15 -26.81 -9.72
CA THR A 242 -7.87 -26.70 -10.99
C THR A 242 -7.84 -25.27 -11.52
N THR A 243 -8.01 -24.29 -10.62
CA THR A 243 -7.93 -22.87 -10.96
C THR A 243 -6.56 -22.49 -11.54
N ILE A 244 -5.45 -22.97 -10.94
CA ILE A 244 -4.10 -22.74 -11.46
C ILE A 244 -3.94 -23.33 -12.86
N VAL A 245 -4.36 -24.60 -13.05
CA VAL A 245 -4.18 -25.33 -14.32
C VAL A 245 -4.93 -24.66 -15.47
N THR A 246 -6.15 -24.18 -15.20
CA THR A 246 -7.10 -23.68 -16.20
C THR A 246 -6.97 -22.18 -16.46
N LYS A 247 -6.82 -21.35 -15.42
CA LYS A 247 -6.81 -19.89 -15.56
C LYS A 247 -5.41 -19.28 -15.73
N TYR A 248 -4.35 -19.95 -15.27
CA TYR A 248 -2.98 -19.42 -15.30
C TYR A 248 -2.06 -20.28 -16.16
N PRO A 249 -2.22 -20.28 -17.50
CA PRO A 249 -1.46 -21.15 -18.40
C PRO A 249 0.05 -20.88 -18.39
N ARG A 250 0.47 -19.70 -17.91
CA ARG A 250 1.87 -19.28 -17.77
C ARG A 250 2.42 -19.44 -16.34
N SER A 251 1.61 -19.91 -15.40
CA SER A 251 2.09 -20.12 -14.03
C SER A 251 3.18 -21.17 -14.01
N ARG A 252 4.25 -20.92 -13.24
CA ARG A 252 5.27 -21.93 -12.96
C ARG A 252 4.72 -23.14 -12.19
N TYR A 253 3.58 -22.98 -11.53
CA TYR A 253 2.92 -24.02 -10.74
C TYR A 253 1.96 -24.88 -11.55
N ARG A 254 1.65 -24.52 -12.80
CA ARG A 254 0.63 -25.20 -13.62
C ARG A 254 0.84 -26.71 -13.72
N TRP A 255 2.07 -27.14 -14.03
CA TRP A 255 2.38 -28.57 -14.17
C TRP A 255 2.29 -29.28 -12.82
N ILE A 256 2.85 -28.68 -11.76
CA ILE A 256 2.85 -29.28 -10.41
C ILE A 256 1.42 -29.39 -9.88
N ALA A 257 0.58 -28.37 -10.06
CA ALA A 257 -0.82 -28.39 -9.66
C ALA A 257 -1.61 -29.54 -10.32
N ARG A 258 -1.33 -29.84 -11.60
CA ARG A 258 -1.96 -30.98 -12.29
C ARG A 258 -1.50 -32.32 -11.71
N GLU A 259 -0.21 -32.47 -11.39
CA GLU A 259 0.29 -33.69 -10.76
C GLU A 259 -0.33 -33.90 -9.37
N GLU A 260 -0.53 -32.82 -8.59
CA GLU A 260 -1.24 -32.90 -7.31
C GLU A 260 -2.72 -33.28 -7.49
N LEU A 261 -3.41 -32.77 -8.52
CA LEU A 261 -4.78 -33.20 -8.84
C LEU A 261 -4.87 -34.70 -9.16
N ILE A 262 -3.91 -35.26 -9.91
CA ILE A 262 -3.88 -36.69 -10.21
C ILE A 262 -3.75 -37.51 -8.93
N LYS A 263 -2.82 -37.11 -8.04
CA LYS A 263 -2.65 -37.78 -6.74
C LYS A 263 -3.92 -37.71 -5.91
N LEU A 264 -4.58 -36.55 -5.84
CA LEU A 264 -5.84 -36.39 -5.11
C LEU A 264 -6.94 -37.26 -5.70
N ALA A 265 -7.05 -37.37 -7.03
CA ALA A 265 -8.01 -38.24 -7.71
C ALA A 265 -7.77 -39.73 -7.43
N GLU A 266 -6.51 -40.17 -7.44
CA GLU A 266 -6.13 -41.54 -7.10
C GLU A 266 -6.43 -41.89 -5.63
N GLN A 267 -6.23 -40.92 -4.72
CA GLN A 267 -6.46 -41.09 -3.28
C GLN A 267 -7.95 -41.01 -2.90
N ASN A 268 -8.76 -40.30 -3.68
CA ASN A 268 -10.18 -40.04 -3.40
C ASN A 268 -11.04 -40.37 -4.64
N PRO A 269 -11.09 -41.63 -5.08
CA PRO A 269 -11.77 -42.03 -6.33
C PRO A 269 -13.28 -41.76 -6.32
N GLU A 270 -13.89 -41.65 -5.14
CA GLU A 270 -15.31 -41.32 -4.96
C GLU A 270 -15.67 -39.87 -5.29
N LEU A 271 -14.68 -38.96 -5.32
CA LEU A 271 -14.90 -37.54 -5.63
C LEU A 271 -14.94 -37.26 -7.13
N GLU A 272 -14.65 -38.24 -7.99
CA GLU A 272 -14.68 -38.14 -9.46
C GLU A 272 -13.93 -36.89 -9.99
N ILE A 273 -12.76 -36.59 -9.41
CA ILE A 273 -11.97 -35.38 -9.71
C ILE A 273 -11.57 -35.34 -11.18
N GLU A 274 -12.02 -34.31 -11.90
CA GLU A 274 -11.62 -34.04 -13.29
C GLU A 274 -10.18 -33.52 -13.34
N ILE A 275 -9.36 -34.09 -14.22
CA ILE A 275 -7.97 -33.66 -14.44
C ILE A 275 -7.91 -32.82 -15.73
N PRO A 276 -7.79 -31.48 -15.64
CA PRO A 276 -7.76 -30.64 -16.83
C PRO A 276 -6.53 -30.92 -17.69
N GLU A 277 -6.70 -30.86 -19.00
CA GLU A 277 -5.60 -31.01 -19.97
C GLU A 277 -4.72 -29.76 -20.01
N LEU A 278 -3.42 -29.95 -20.22
CA LEU A 278 -2.48 -28.86 -20.41
C LEU A 278 -2.55 -28.38 -21.86
N THR A 279 -3.34 -27.34 -22.12
CA THR A 279 -3.34 -26.65 -23.42
C THR A 279 -1.98 -26.05 -23.74
N ALA A 280 -1.57 -26.14 -25.00
CA ALA A 280 -0.30 -25.58 -25.47
C ALA A 280 -0.31 -24.04 -25.36
N TYR A 281 0.86 -23.45 -25.11
CA TYR A 281 1.01 -22.00 -25.04
C TYR A 281 0.62 -21.36 -26.38
N GLY A 282 -0.46 -20.59 -26.40
CA GLY A 282 -0.88 -19.77 -27.56
C GLY A 282 -2.20 -20.15 -28.23
N GLU A 283 -2.96 -21.11 -27.69
CA GLU A 283 -4.28 -21.51 -28.22
C GLU A 283 -5.47 -20.80 -27.52
N VAL A 284 -5.24 -19.63 -26.91
CA VAL A 284 -6.28 -18.83 -26.21
C VAL A 284 -6.67 -17.62 -27.05
#